data_AF-A0A1J3JA21-F1
#
_entry.id   AF-A0A1J3JA21-F1
#
_cell.length_a   1.000
_cell.length_b   1.000
_cell.length_c   1.000
_cell.angle_alpha   90.00
_cell.angle_beta   90.00
_cell.angle_gamma   90.00
#
_symmetry.space_group_name_H-M   'P 1'
#
loop_
_entity.id
_entity.type
_entity.pdbx_description
1 polymer ?
#
loop_
_entity_poly.entity_id
_entity_poly.type
_entity_poly.pdbx_seq_one_letter_code
_entity_poly.pdbx_strand_id
1 'polypeptide(L)'
;LPLMLYVFVDYTNSDQRDLRHGFFNLACLVMLKLVESMSMRHWYFAARRSGMRIRSALMVAAYRKQLKLSSLGRKRHSSGEIVNYIAIDAYRMGEFLWWFHSGWSATLQLLLSTTVLFGVVGAGAFPGLILLLFCGLLNVPFAKRLQNCQTQFMIAQDKRLRSTSEILNSMKVIKLQSWEEEFKKQIESCRDDEFKWLAKA
;
A
#
# COMPACT_ATOMS: atom_id res chain seq x y z
N LEU A 1 -2.62 -23.90 10.30
CA LEU A 1 -1.64 -23.83 11.41
C LEU A 1 -2.30 -23.89 12.80
N PRO A 2 -3.29 -23.05 13.16
CA PRO A 2 -3.82 -23.01 14.53
C PRO A 2 -4.38 -24.36 15.00
N LEU A 3 -5.09 -25.08 14.11
CA LEU A 3 -5.61 -26.42 14.40
C LEU A 3 -4.51 -27.46 14.64
N MET A 4 -3.42 -27.43 13.86
CA MET A 4 -2.30 -28.37 14.06
C MET A 4 -1.53 -28.06 15.34
N LEU A 5 -1.38 -26.78 15.69
CA LEU A 5 -0.81 -26.39 16.98
C LEU A 5 -1.71 -26.80 18.15
N TYR A 6 -3.03 -26.69 17.99
CA TYR A 6 -3.99 -27.18 18.98
C TYR A 6 -3.82 -28.70 19.21
N VAL A 7 -3.80 -29.50 18.13
CA VAL A 7 -3.56 -30.96 18.22
C VAL A 7 -2.19 -31.28 18.84
N PHE A 8 -1.16 -30.49 18.53
CA PHE A 8 0.17 -30.66 19.12
C PHE A 8 0.20 -30.35 20.63
N VAL A 9 -0.48 -29.28 21.06
CA VAL A 9 -0.59 -28.91 22.48
C VAL A 9 -1.42 -29.95 23.23
N ASP A 10 -2.51 -30.43 22.64
CA ASP A 10 -3.36 -31.48 23.20
C ASP A 10 -2.59 -32.81 23.38
N TYR A 11 -1.80 -33.20 22.38
CA TYR A 11 -0.87 -34.33 22.48
C TYR A 11 0.16 -34.14 23.61
N THR A 12 0.63 -32.91 23.84
CA THR A 12 1.62 -32.63 24.89
C THR A 12 1.01 -32.71 26.30
N ASN A 13 -0.27 -32.36 26.44
CA ASN A 13 -1.02 -32.41 27.70
C ASN A 13 -1.59 -33.80 28.03
N SER A 14 -1.54 -34.76 27.11
CA SER A 14 -2.06 -36.12 27.31
C SER A 14 -1.09 -36.97 28.17
N ASP A 15 -1.62 -37.72 29.13
CA ASP A 15 -0.82 -38.55 30.05
C ASP A 15 -0.20 -39.79 29.38
N GLN A 16 -0.85 -40.34 28.35
CA GLN A 16 -0.33 -41.45 27.54
C GLN A 16 0.20 -40.94 26.21
N ARG A 17 1.52 -40.75 26.12
CA ARG A 17 2.18 -40.17 24.94
C ARG A 17 2.82 -41.26 24.08
N ASP A 18 2.26 -41.50 22.91
CA ASP A 18 2.90 -42.32 21.88
C ASP A 18 3.82 -41.46 21.01
N LEU A 19 5.13 -41.68 21.13
CA LEU A 19 6.18 -40.96 20.40
C LEU A 19 5.96 -40.99 18.88
N ARG A 20 5.38 -42.06 18.32
CA ARG A 20 5.12 -42.17 16.87
C ARG A 20 4.10 -41.13 16.40
N HIS A 21 3.03 -40.92 17.19
CA HIS A 21 2.01 -39.91 16.93
C HIS A 21 2.57 -38.48 17.05
N GLY A 22 3.45 -38.24 18.03
CA GLY A 22 4.15 -36.96 18.17
C GLY A 22 5.04 -36.62 16.97
N PHE A 23 5.87 -37.56 16.52
CA PHE A 23 6.71 -37.38 15.33
C PHE A 23 5.89 -37.18 14.06
N PHE A 24 4.77 -37.90 13.90
CA PHE A 24 3.86 -37.72 12.78
C PHE A 24 3.25 -36.31 12.74
N ASN A 25 2.75 -35.81 13.88
CA ASN A 25 2.19 -34.47 13.99
C ASN A 25 3.22 -33.38 13.67
N LEU A 26 4.46 -33.53 14.15
CA LEU A 26 5.55 -32.61 13.84
C LEU A 26 5.90 -32.63 12.34
N ALA A 27 6.05 -33.81 11.74
CA ALA A 27 6.33 -33.96 10.32
C ALA A 27 5.23 -33.33 9.47
N CYS A 28 3.96 -33.56 9.83
CA CYS A 28 2.81 -32.96 9.16
C CYS A 28 2.82 -31.43 9.27
N LEU A 29 3.14 -30.87 10.45
CA LEU A 29 3.26 -29.43 10.64
C LEU A 29 4.35 -28.81 9.77
N VAL A 30 5.53 -29.44 9.71
CA VAL A 30 6.65 -28.98 8.87
C VAL A 30 6.25 -29.03 7.39
N MET A 31 5.66 -30.13 6.94
CA MET A 31 5.20 -30.26 5.55
C MET A 31 4.15 -29.22 5.19
N LEU A 32 3.17 -28.99 6.06
CA LEU A 32 2.17 -27.93 5.87
C LEU A 32 2.83 -26.55 5.71
N LYS A 33 3.84 -26.24 6.53
CA LYS A 33 4.57 -24.96 6.43
C LYS A 33 5.40 -24.83 5.17
N LEU A 34 6.01 -25.92 4.70
CA LEU A 34 6.74 -25.92 3.44
C LEU A 34 5.80 -25.68 2.25
N VAL A 35 4.65 -26.39 2.22
CA VAL A 35 3.64 -26.22 1.17
C VAL A 35 3.06 -24.80 1.19
N GLU A 36 2.74 -24.26 2.36
CA GLU A 36 2.28 -22.88 2.53
C GLU A 36 3.30 -21.87 1.98
N SER A 37 4.57 -22.00 2.39
CA SER A 37 5.66 -21.10 1.95
C SER A 37 5.91 -21.16 0.45
N MET A 38 5.93 -22.35 -0.14
CA MET A 38 6.12 -22.53 -1.58
C MET A 38 4.94 -21.99 -2.37
N SER A 39 3.72 -22.30 -1.94
CA SER A 39 2.49 -21.81 -2.59
C SER A 39 2.42 -20.28 -2.55
N MET A 40 2.75 -19.70 -1.40
CA MET A 40 2.85 -18.25 -1.23
C MET A 40 3.88 -17.70 -2.22
N ARG A 41 5.13 -18.18 -2.21
CA ARG A 41 6.17 -17.70 -3.13
C ARG A 41 5.73 -17.78 -4.60
N HIS A 42 5.09 -18.89 -4.99
CA HIS A 42 4.60 -19.08 -6.34
C HIS A 42 3.51 -18.07 -6.71
N TRP A 43 2.53 -17.86 -5.83
CA TRP A 43 1.49 -16.85 -6.01
C TRP A 43 2.08 -15.44 -6.12
N TYR A 44 3.02 -15.08 -5.22
CA TYR A 44 3.71 -13.79 -5.23
C TYR A 44 4.40 -13.54 -6.58
N PHE A 45 5.13 -14.54 -7.07
CA PHE A 45 5.82 -14.46 -8.35
C PHE A 45 4.86 -14.37 -9.54
N ALA A 46 3.80 -15.19 -9.56
CA ALA A 46 2.80 -15.20 -10.63
C ALA A 46 2.02 -13.88 -10.72
N ALA A 47 1.63 -13.31 -9.57
CA ALA A 47 0.94 -12.03 -9.49
C ALA A 47 1.85 -10.89 -10.01
N ARG A 48 3.11 -10.83 -9.55
CA ARG A 48 4.10 -9.85 -10.03
C ARG A 48 4.37 -9.98 -11.52
N ARG A 49 4.54 -11.21 -12.03
CA ARG A 49 4.75 -11.47 -13.46
C ARG A 49 3.56 -11.01 -14.30
N SER A 50 2.34 -11.25 -13.83
CA SER A 50 1.12 -10.79 -14.49
C SER A 50 1.01 -9.27 -14.49
N GLY A 51 1.29 -8.63 -13.36
CA GLY A 51 1.34 -7.16 -13.25
C GLY A 51 2.35 -6.53 -14.22
N MET A 52 3.56 -7.09 -14.33
CA MET A 52 4.55 -6.64 -15.31
C MET A 52 4.07 -6.77 -16.75
N ARG A 53 3.40 -7.89 -17.10
CA ARG A 53 2.84 -8.08 -18.46
C ARG A 53 1.77 -7.04 -18.78
N ILE A 54 0.87 -6.76 -17.84
CA ILE A 54 -0.19 -5.74 -17.99
C ILE A 54 0.44 -4.36 -18.20
N ARG A 55 1.39 -3.98 -17.35
CA ARG A 55 2.11 -2.71 -17.46
C ARG A 55 2.76 -2.55 -18.84
N SER A 56 3.54 -3.55 -19.27
CA SER A 56 4.24 -3.50 -20.56
C SER A 56 3.25 -3.44 -21.74
N ALA A 57 2.16 -4.22 -21.70
CA ALA A 57 1.15 -4.20 -22.74
C ALA A 57 0.45 -2.83 -22.83
N LEU A 58 0.10 -2.22 -21.70
CA LEU A 58 -0.49 -0.88 -21.63
C LEU A 58 0.45 0.19 -22.18
N MET A 59 1.73 0.15 -21.80
CA MET A 59 2.74 1.08 -22.32
C MET A 59 2.85 0.98 -23.85
N VAL A 60 2.93 -0.23 -24.39
CA VAL A 60 2.99 -0.45 -25.85
C VAL A 60 1.71 0.00 -26.54
N ALA A 61 0.54 -0.28 -25.96
CA ALA A 61 -0.75 0.13 -26.51
C ALA A 61 -0.89 1.66 -26.54
N ALA A 62 -0.53 2.34 -25.45
CA ALA A 62 -0.54 3.80 -25.35
C ALA A 62 0.42 4.43 -26.37
N TYR A 63 1.65 3.91 -26.47
CA TYR A 63 2.64 4.39 -27.44
C TYR A 63 2.16 4.21 -28.90
N ARG A 64 1.63 3.04 -29.25
CA ARG A 64 1.05 2.79 -30.59
C ARG A 64 -0.12 3.73 -30.89
N LYS A 65 -0.94 4.04 -29.89
CA LYS A 65 -2.08 4.96 -30.06
C LYS A 65 -1.61 6.40 -30.26
N GLN A 66 -0.57 6.83 -29.55
CA GLN A 66 0.05 8.15 -29.71
C GLN A 66 0.55 8.39 -31.15
N LEU A 67 1.17 7.38 -31.76
CA LEU A 67 1.67 7.50 -33.14
C LEU A 67 0.57 7.65 -34.21
N LYS A 68 -0.66 7.21 -33.90
CA LYS A 68 -1.81 7.25 -34.82
C LYS A 68 -2.83 8.34 -34.44
N LEU A 69 -2.46 9.25 -33.53
CA LEU A 69 -3.38 10.23 -32.98
C LEU A 69 -3.64 11.37 -33.98
N SER A 70 -4.92 11.68 -34.22
CA SER A 70 -5.32 12.82 -35.06
C SER A 70 -4.87 14.16 -34.45
N SER A 71 -4.87 15.23 -35.25
CA SER A 71 -4.57 16.59 -34.77
C SER A 71 -5.54 17.04 -33.66
N LEU A 72 -6.84 16.73 -33.80
CA LEU A 72 -7.85 16.97 -32.77
C LEU A 72 -7.57 16.17 -31.49
N GLY A 73 -7.17 14.90 -31.62
CA GLY A 73 -6.78 14.06 -30.50
C GLY A 73 -5.55 14.59 -29.75
N ARG A 74 -4.55 15.10 -30.49
CA ARG A 74 -3.36 15.74 -29.92
C ARG A 74 -3.65 17.07 -29.22
N LYS A 75 -4.70 17.79 -29.63
CA LYS A 75 -5.20 18.95 -28.89
C LYS A 75 -5.90 18.56 -27.59
N ARG A 76 -6.60 17.41 -27.58
CA ARG A 76 -7.34 16.94 -26.40
C ARG A 76 -6.46 16.27 -25.35
N HIS A 77 -5.41 15.56 -25.76
CA HIS A 77 -4.43 14.95 -24.88
C HIS A 77 -3.04 15.48 -25.22
N SER A 78 -2.48 16.27 -24.31
CA SER A 78 -1.14 16.83 -24.43
C SER A 78 -0.08 15.73 -24.38
N SER A 79 1.11 16.03 -24.92
CA SER A 79 2.26 15.10 -24.85
C SER A 79 2.60 14.73 -23.41
N GLY A 80 2.47 15.68 -22.46
CA GLY A 80 2.71 15.45 -21.04
C GLY A 80 1.72 14.49 -20.40
N GLU A 81 0.42 14.60 -20.74
CA GLU A 81 -0.59 13.67 -20.24
C GLU A 81 -0.38 12.24 -20.76
N ILE A 82 0.04 12.09 -22.03
CA ILE A 82 0.33 10.77 -22.60
C ILE A 82 1.55 10.13 -21.89
N VAL A 83 2.58 10.93 -21.61
CA VAL A 83 3.73 10.46 -20.80
C VAL A 83 3.26 10.05 -19.40
N ASN A 84 2.33 10.79 -18.79
CA ASN A 84 1.75 10.45 -17.50
C ASN A 84 0.98 9.11 -17.52
N TYR A 85 0.18 8.85 -18.57
CA TYR A 85 -0.51 7.56 -18.74
C TYR A 85 0.48 6.38 -18.79
N ILE A 86 1.60 6.56 -19.48
CA ILE A 86 2.65 5.53 -19.61
C ILE A 86 3.43 5.37 -18.30
N ALA A 87 3.82 6.47 -17.65
CA ALA A 87 4.69 6.45 -16.49
C ALA A 87 3.96 6.04 -15.20
N ILE A 88 2.76 6.60 -14.97
CA ILE A 88 2.01 6.46 -13.72
C ILE A 88 0.87 5.45 -13.85
N ASP A 89 -0.02 5.61 -14.83
CA ASP A 89 -1.25 4.82 -14.86
C ASP A 89 -0.99 3.36 -15.27
N ALA A 90 -0.12 3.13 -16.24
CA ALA A 90 0.29 1.76 -16.60
C ALA A 90 1.00 1.04 -15.44
N TYR A 91 1.76 1.76 -14.60
CA TYR A 91 2.34 1.21 -13.38
C TYR A 91 1.26 0.82 -12.37
N ARG A 92 0.33 1.75 -12.09
CA ARG A 92 -0.78 1.52 -11.14
C ARG A 92 -1.64 0.34 -11.55
N MET A 93 -1.93 0.16 -12.85
CA MET A 93 -2.67 -1.01 -13.33
C MET A 93 -1.90 -2.33 -13.16
N GLY A 94 -0.58 -2.30 -13.28
CA GLY A 94 0.25 -3.48 -12.99
C GLY A 94 0.15 -3.91 -11.53
N GLU A 95 0.13 -2.95 -10.60
CA GLU A 95 0.00 -3.23 -9.16
C GLU A 95 -1.45 -3.52 -8.74
N PHE A 96 -2.45 -3.08 -9.51
CA PHE A 96 -3.87 -3.30 -9.17
C PHE A 96 -4.20 -4.78 -8.96
N LEU A 97 -3.70 -5.68 -9.82
CA LEU A 97 -3.97 -7.12 -9.71
C LEU A 97 -3.56 -7.68 -8.34
N TRP A 98 -2.41 -7.24 -7.86
CA TRP A 98 -1.90 -7.63 -6.55
C TRP A 98 -2.83 -7.18 -5.44
N TRP A 99 -3.20 -5.90 -5.44
CA TRP A 99 -4.08 -5.31 -4.42
C TRP A 99 -5.46 -5.95 -4.44
N PHE A 100 -5.99 -6.21 -5.64
CA PHE A 100 -7.24 -6.93 -5.82
C PHE A 100 -7.18 -8.31 -5.16
N HIS A 101 -6.16 -9.11 -5.49
CA HIS A 101 -6.05 -10.46 -4.92
C HIS A 101 -5.79 -10.45 -3.40
N SER A 102 -5.00 -9.49 -2.92
CA SER A 102 -4.72 -9.31 -1.50
C SER A 102 -6.00 -8.95 -0.73
N GLY A 103 -6.86 -8.11 -1.31
CA GLY A 103 -8.11 -7.65 -0.69
C GLY A 103 -9.07 -8.80 -0.38
N TRP A 104 -9.48 -9.58 -1.40
CA TRP A 104 -10.42 -10.68 -1.16
C TRP A 104 -9.81 -11.83 -0.35
N SER A 105 -8.50 -12.08 -0.53
CA SER A 105 -7.78 -13.08 0.29
C SER A 105 -7.78 -12.69 1.77
N ALA A 106 -7.56 -11.42 2.09
CA ALA A 106 -7.61 -10.94 3.47
C ALA A 106 -9.01 -11.10 4.08
N THR A 107 -10.07 -10.82 3.32
CA THR A 107 -11.45 -11.03 3.78
C THR A 107 -11.74 -12.49 4.09
N LEU A 108 -11.38 -13.40 3.18
CA LEU A 108 -11.55 -14.85 3.42
C LEU A 108 -10.71 -15.33 4.59
N GLN A 109 -9.46 -14.88 4.70
CA GLN A 109 -8.59 -15.24 5.81
C GLN A 109 -9.17 -14.77 7.15
N LEU A 110 -9.74 -13.57 7.22
CA LEU A 110 -10.39 -13.07 8.43
C LEU A 110 -11.57 -13.95 8.81
N LEU A 111 -12.47 -14.25 7.87
CA LEU A 111 -13.63 -15.12 8.10
C LEU A 111 -13.21 -16.50 8.61
N LEU A 112 -12.29 -17.18 7.91
CA LEU A 112 -11.79 -18.49 8.30
C LEU A 112 -11.11 -18.48 9.67
N SER A 113 -10.29 -17.45 9.95
CA SER A 113 -9.59 -17.33 11.24
C SER A 113 -10.58 -17.13 12.38
N THR A 114 -11.61 -16.30 12.19
CA THR A 114 -12.66 -16.10 13.18
C THR A 114 -13.47 -17.37 13.40
N THR A 115 -13.85 -18.12 12.36
CA THR A 115 -14.55 -19.40 12.49
C THR A 115 -13.71 -20.42 13.28
N VAL A 116 -12.42 -20.56 12.97
CA VAL A 116 -11.53 -21.46 13.70
C VAL A 116 -11.38 -21.04 15.16
N LEU A 117 -11.26 -19.74 15.43
CA LEU A 117 -11.16 -19.22 16.80
C LEU A 117 -12.40 -19.56 17.63
N PHE A 118 -13.60 -19.36 17.08
CA PHE A 118 -14.85 -19.77 17.73
C PHE A 118 -14.94 -21.29 17.91
N GLY A 119 -14.43 -22.08 16.97
CA GLY A 119 -14.39 -23.54 17.09
C GLY A 119 -13.48 -24.04 18.22
N VAL A 120 -12.35 -23.38 18.49
CA VAL A 120 -11.37 -23.78 19.51
C VAL A 120 -11.72 -23.23 20.90
N VAL A 121 -12.12 -21.95 20.98
CA VAL A 121 -12.30 -21.23 22.26
C VAL A 121 -13.78 -21.07 22.64
N GLY A 122 -14.70 -21.30 21.71
CA GLY A 122 -16.14 -21.12 21.94
C GLY A 122 -16.50 -19.67 22.25
N ALA A 123 -17.43 -19.48 23.19
CA ALA A 123 -17.89 -18.15 23.61
C ALA A 123 -16.77 -17.31 24.29
N GLY A 124 -15.67 -17.91 24.72
CA GLY A 124 -14.51 -17.20 25.27
C GLY A 124 -13.79 -16.29 24.26
N ALA A 125 -14.08 -16.42 22.95
CA ALA A 125 -13.50 -15.56 21.91
C ALA A 125 -14.10 -14.15 21.87
N PHE A 126 -15.31 -13.94 22.42
CA PHE A 126 -16.04 -12.66 22.30
C PHE A 126 -15.28 -11.45 22.88
N PRO A 127 -14.71 -11.50 24.10
CA PRO A 127 -13.97 -10.35 24.64
C PRO A 127 -12.79 -9.93 23.75
N GLY A 128 -12.06 -10.89 23.18
CA GLY A 128 -10.94 -10.62 22.29
C GLY A 128 -11.38 -10.00 20.96
N LEU A 129 -12.46 -10.50 20.37
CA LEU A 129 -13.01 -9.94 19.12
C LEU A 129 -13.56 -8.53 19.33
N ILE A 130 -14.27 -8.28 20.43
CA ILE A 130 -14.80 -6.95 20.78
C ILE A 130 -13.64 -5.97 20.95
N LEU A 131 -12.59 -6.35 21.68
CA LEU A 131 -11.41 -5.51 21.85
C LEU A 131 -10.71 -5.21 20.52
N LEU A 132 -10.56 -6.22 19.66
CA LEU A 132 -9.95 -6.05 18.33
C LEU A 132 -10.77 -5.09 17.46
N LEU A 133 -12.09 -5.25 17.42
CA LEU A 133 -12.98 -4.36 16.69
C LEU A 133 -12.92 -2.93 17.25
N PHE A 134 -12.92 -2.77 18.57
CA PHE A 134 -12.80 -1.47 19.22
C PHE A 134 -11.48 -0.78 18.88
N CYS A 135 -10.35 -1.48 18.97
CA CYS A 135 -9.05 -0.98 18.52
C CYS A 135 -9.04 -0.62 17.03
N GLY A 136 -9.67 -1.45 16.19
CA GLY A 136 -9.83 -1.17 14.76
C GLY A 136 -10.60 0.13 14.51
N LEU A 137 -11.73 0.33 15.18
CA LEU A 137 -12.54 1.55 15.09
C LEU A 137 -11.81 2.78 15.61
N LEU A 138 -11.08 2.65 16.72
CA LEU A 138 -10.27 3.75 17.25
C LEU A 138 -9.17 4.20 16.28
N ASN A 139 -8.59 3.30 15.49
CA ASN A 139 -7.58 3.66 14.49
C ASN A 139 -8.14 4.51 13.33
N VAL A 140 -9.43 4.41 13.01
CA VAL A 140 -10.05 5.14 11.89
C VAL A 140 -9.91 6.67 12.01
N PRO A 141 -10.29 7.34 13.12
CA PRO A 141 -10.12 8.78 13.26
C PRO A 141 -8.64 9.20 13.27
N PHE A 142 -7.74 8.40 13.85
CA PHE A 142 -6.30 8.67 13.80
C PHE A 142 -5.78 8.63 12.36
N ALA A 143 -6.13 7.59 11.60
CA ALA A 143 -5.78 7.47 10.20
C ALA A 143 -6.34 8.64 9.36
N LYS A 144 -7.60 9.03 9.60
CA LYS A 144 -8.21 10.19 8.92
C LYS A 144 -7.51 11.51 9.26
N ARG A 145 -7.12 11.70 10.52
CA ARG A 145 -6.37 12.88 10.95
C ARG A 145 -4.98 12.93 10.32
N LEU A 146 -4.26 11.81 10.32
CA LEU A 146 -2.95 11.69 9.68
C LEU A 146 -3.06 11.96 8.17
N GLN A 147 -4.03 11.35 7.49
CA GLN A 147 -4.28 11.58 6.07
C GLN A 147 -4.58 13.05 5.77
N ASN A 148 -5.37 13.72 6.61
CA ASN A 148 -5.63 15.15 6.45
C ASN A 148 -4.36 15.98 6.63
N CYS A 149 -3.52 15.69 7.64
CA CYS A 149 -2.25 16.40 7.84
C CYS A 149 -1.30 16.18 6.66
N GLN A 150 -1.18 14.95 6.16
CA GLN A 150 -0.39 14.65 4.96
C GLN A 150 -0.92 15.40 3.72
N THR A 151 -2.24 15.47 3.55
CA THR A 151 -2.87 16.20 2.44
C THR A 151 -2.54 17.69 2.51
N GLN A 152 -2.68 18.30 3.69
CA GLN A 152 -2.36 19.72 3.86
C GLN A 152 -0.86 20.01 3.70
N PHE A 153 0.00 19.11 4.17
CA PHE A 153 1.44 19.18 3.92
C PHE A 153 1.76 19.14 2.42
N MET A 154 1.14 18.23 1.66
CA MET A 154 1.33 18.16 0.20
C MET A 154 0.89 19.45 -0.51
N ILE A 155 -0.20 20.07 -0.08
CA ILE A 155 -0.68 21.35 -0.63
C ILE A 155 0.33 22.47 -0.33
N ALA A 156 0.84 22.56 0.90
CA ALA A 156 1.85 23.55 1.29
C ALA A 156 3.16 23.35 0.49
N GLN A 157 3.56 22.10 0.32
CA GLN A 157 4.73 21.73 -0.47
C GLN A 157 4.61 22.15 -1.93
N ASP A 158 3.46 21.92 -2.56
CA ASP A 158 3.20 22.31 -3.95
C ASP A 158 3.28 23.84 -4.11
N LYS A 159 2.72 24.61 -3.17
CA LYS A 159 2.82 26.07 -3.14
C LYS A 159 4.29 26.54 -3.10
N ARG A 160 5.12 25.95 -2.23
CA ARG A 160 6.55 26.30 -2.16
C ARG A 160 7.29 25.96 -3.46
N LEU A 161 7.05 24.78 -4.02
CA LEU A 161 7.69 24.34 -5.26
C LEU A 161 7.31 25.24 -6.44
N ARG A 162 6.03 25.62 -6.55
CA ARG A 162 5.56 26.56 -7.55
C ARG A 162 6.21 27.94 -7.42
N SER A 163 6.20 28.52 -6.22
CA SER A 163 6.83 29.82 -5.96
C SER A 163 8.33 29.79 -6.29
N THR A 164 9.03 28.73 -5.89
CA THR A 164 10.45 28.52 -6.22
C THR A 164 10.67 28.47 -7.74
N SER A 165 9.79 27.79 -8.49
CA SER A 165 9.89 27.72 -9.95
C SER A 165 9.68 29.09 -10.63
N GLU A 166 8.69 29.86 -10.17
CA GLU A 166 8.41 31.22 -10.68
C GLU A 166 9.58 32.18 -10.43
N ILE A 167 10.21 32.09 -9.24
CA ILE A 167 11.40 32.86 -8.86
C ILE A 167 12.59 32.50 -9.75
N LEU A 168 12.86 31.21 -9.95
CA LEU A 168 13.97 30.74 -10.79
C LEU A 168 13.80 31.18 -12.25
N ASN A 169 12.57 31.14 -12.78
CA ASN A 169 12.28 31.62 -14.13
C ASN A 169 12.49 33.14 -14.28
N SER A 170 12.34 33.90 -13.19
CA SER A 170 12.45 35.37 -13.18
C SER A 170 13.77 35.88 -12.57
N MET A 171 14.76 34.99 -12.37
CA MET A 171 15.97 35.27 -11.58
C MET A 171 16.75 36.50 -12.05
N LYS A 172 16.83 36.73 -13.36
CA LYS A 172 17.54 37.88 -13.93
C LYS A 172 16.93 39.21 -13.46
N VAL A 173 15.61 39.32 -13.46
CA VAL A 173 14.90 40.55 -13.03
C VAL A 173 15.09 40.75 -11.53
N ILE A 174 14.98 39.68 -10.75
CA ILE A 174 15.15 39.70 -9.29
C ILE A 174 16.56 40.20 -8.91
N LYS A 175 17.60 39.70 -9.57
CA LYS A 175 19.00 40.13 -9.39
C LYS A 175 19.22 41.59 -9.77
N LEU A 176 18.63 42.04 -10.89
CA LEU A 176 18.75 43.43 -11.36
C LEU A 176 18.09 44.44 -10.40
N GLN A 177 17.06 44.01 -9.67
CA GLN A 177 16.32 44.84 -8.71
C GLN A 177 16.76 44.62 -7.25
N SER A 178 17.74 43.75 -6.99
CA SER A 178 18.19 43.37 -5.65
C SER A 178 17.06 42.85 -4.73
N TRP A 179 16.05 42.18 -5.28
CA TRP A 179 14.88 41.65 -4.54
C TRP A 179 15.11 40.28 -3.87
N GLU A 180 16.35 39.82 -3.81
CA GLU A 180 16.69 38.45 -3.38
C GLU A 180 16.21 38.13 -1.96
N GLU A 181 16.46 39.04 -1.01
CA GLU A 181 16.08 38.82 0.39
C GLU A 181 14.56 38.79 0.58
N GLU A 182 13.80 39.54 -0.23
CA GLU A 182 12.34 39.56 -0.14
C GLU A 182 11.73 38.25 -0.64
N PHE A 183 12.18 37.76 -1.79
CA PHE A 183 11.75 36.46 -2.31
C PHE A 183 12.24 35.29 -1.45
N LYS A 184 13.41 35.41 -0.81
CA LYS A 184 13.89 34.42 0.17
C LYS A 184 12.95 34.33 1.36
N LYS A 185 12.56 35.46 1.98
CA LYS A 185 11.58 35.48 3.07
C LYS A 185 10.24 34.87 2.66
N GLN A 186 9.81 35.10 1.41
CA GLN A 186 8.58 34.51 0.89
C GLN A 186 8.66 32.96 0.83
N ILE A 187 9.81 32.40 0.40
CA ILE A 187 10.04 30.95 0.40
C ILE A 187 10.12 30.40 1.84
N GLU A 188 10.81 31.09 2.74
CA GLU A 188 10.93 30.71 4.16
C GLU A 188 9.55 30.66 4.82
N SER A 189 8.69 31.66 4.59
CA SER A 189 7.30 31.65 5.05
C SER A 189 6.50 30.46 4.53
N CYS A 190 6.67 30.08 3.26
CA CYS A 190 6.02 28.87 2.73
C CYS A 190 6.54 27.59 3.40
N ARG A 191 7.81 27.57 3.79
CA ARG A 191 8.44 26.43 4.49
C ARG A 191 7.99 26.33 5.94
N ASP A 192 7.75 27.45 6.61
CA ASP A 192 7.14 27.47 7.95
C ASP A 192 5.74 26.86 7.93
N ASP A 193 4.96 27.10 6.86
CA ASP A 193 3.66 26.47 6.67
C ASP A 193 3.78 24.95 6.48
N GLU A 194 4.80 24.44 5.77
CA GLU A 194 5.10 23.00 5.69
C GLU A 194 5.38 22.42 7.08
N PHE A 195 6.20 23.11 7.90
CA PHE A 195 6.57 22.66 9.24
C PHE A 195 5.38 22.59 10.20
N LYS A 196 4.42 23.52 10.10
CA LYS A 196 3.18 23.48 10.90
C LYS A 196 2.41 22.17 10.70
N TRP A 197 2.33 21.68 9.46
CA TRP A 197 1.62 20.44 9.15
C TRP A 197 2.43 19.20 9.53
N LEU A 198 3.75 19.23 9.36
CA LEU A 198 4.64 18.16 9.81
C LEU A 198 4.62 17.98 11.33
N ALA A 199 4.61 19.07 12.09
CA ALA A 199 4.54 19.02 13.55
C ALA A 199 3.18 18.52 14.09
N LYS A 200 2.13 18.57 13.27
CA LYS A 200 0.76 18.17 13.63
C LYS A 200 0.42 16.72 13.22
N ALA A 201 1.20 16.16 12.30
CA ALA A 201 1.11 14.78 11.84
C ALA A 201 1.69 13.82 12.90
#